data_AF-A0A4P5YHF1-F1
#
_entry.id   AF-A0A4P5YHF1-F1
#
_cell.length_a   1.000
_cell.length_b   1.000
_cell.length_c   1.000
_cell.angle_alpha   90.00
_cell.angle_beta   90.00
_cell.angle_gamma   90.00
#
_symmetry.space_group_name_H-M   'P 1'
#
loop_
_entity.id
_entity.type
_entity.pdbx_description
1 polymer ?
#
loop_
_entity_poly.entity_id
_entity_poly.type
_entity_poly.pdbx_seq_one_letter_code
_entity_poly.pdbx_strand_id
1 'polypeptide(L)'
;MNPSLPSTKQYLEVLELEFEGDSPKVARVNMEFNDQAASVWFHVKDERFFIIINVSKKPGNEVCFARTGSANRVYLTAISEQYTYDQLARRTTLSPLTGWSMGDGNKAGKCVRKFSRISYEPLTNEAYELEEKLLSLLRHLDDHREKIAGLFDVLEPRIQICRHQYVDGNAGMHLRRETIDLLSSLKLDLDIDTYITGKPLVDSPERDF
;
A
#
# COMPACT_ATOMS: atom_id res chain seq x y z
N MET A 1 18.89 20.39 8.60
CA MET A 1 18.62 20.48 7.15
C MET A 1 18.11 21.89 6.84
N ASN A 2 18.47 22.47 5.69
CA ASN A 2 17.88 23.72 5.18
C ASN A 2 17.08 23.39 3.90
N PRO A 3 15.79 23.02 4.01
CA PRO A 3 15.01 22.63 2.84
C PRO A 3 14.78 23.85 1.94
N SER A 4 14.97 23.71 0.63
CA SER A 4 14.70 24.79 -0.34
C SER A 4 13.24 24.80 -0.81
N LEU A 5 12.56 23.64 -0.78
CA LEU A 5 11.16 23.53 -1.19
C LEU A 5 10.20 23.85 -0.03
N PRO A 6 9.23 24.76 -0.20
CA PRO A 6 8.27 25.13 0.84
C PRO A 6 7.48 23.94 1.38
N SER A 7 7.04 23.03 0.51
CA SER A 7 6.31 21.82 0.92
C SER A 7 7.15 20.92 1.82
N THR A 8 8.46 20.80 1.56
CA THR A 8 9.37 20.03 2.43
C THR A 8 9.52 20.67 3.82
N LYS A 9 9.58 22.01 3.91
CA LYS A 9 9.58 22.69 5.22
C LYS A 9 8.30 22.39 5.98
N GLN A 10 7.16 22.56 5.33
CA GLN A 10 5.85 22.33 5.94
C GLN A 10 5.66 20.87 6.37
N TYR A 11 6.08 19.88 5.56
CA TYR A 11 6.06 18.48 5.96
C TYR A 11 6.89 18.24 7.22
N LEU A 12 8.10 18.79 7.31
CA LEU A 12 8.97 18.61 8.48
C LEU A 12 8.47 19.38 9.72
N GLU A 13 7.63 20.39 9.55
CA GLU A 13 7.01 21.14 10.65
C GLU A 13 5.76 20.44 11.21
N VAL A 14 4.96 19.79 10.36
CA VAL A 14 3.67 19.20 10.78
C VAL A 14 3.72 17.70 11.03
N LEU A 15 4.72 16.99 10.48
CA LEU A 15 4.86 15.54 10.59
C LEU A 15 5.93 15.18 11.61
N GLU A 16 5.55 14.39 12.61
CA GLU A 16 6.46 13.82 13.60
C GLU A 16 6.85 12.40 13.17
N LEU A 17 8.14 12.09 13.13
CA LEU A 17 8.60 10.72 12.86
C LEU A 17 8.35 9.82 14.07
N GLU A 18 8.03 8.55 13.81
CA GLU A 18 8.08 7.52 14.85
C GLU A 18 9.54 7.12 15.13
N PHE A 19 9.89 6.89 16.40
CA PHE A 19 11.24 6.51 16.82
C PHE A 19 11.24 5.11 17.46
N GLU A 20 12.32 4.36 17.22
CA GLU A 20 12.65 3.13 17.94
C GLU A 20 13.94 3.37 18.73
N GLY A 21 13.80 3.62 20.04
CA GLY A 21 14.88 4.16 20.86
C GLY A 21 15.25 5.58 20.41
N ASP A 22 16.54 5.80 20.15
CA ASP A 22 17.07 7.11 19.74
C ASP A 22 17.09 7.32 18.22
N SER A 23 16.64 6.33 17.43
CA SER A 23 16.69 6.38 15.96
C SER A 23 15.29 6.44 15.33
N PRO A 24 15.12 7.21 14.24
CA PRO A 24 13.87 7.18 13.48
C PRO A 24 13.57 5.78 12.96
N LYS A 25 12.32 5.35 13.09
CA LYS A 25 11.88 4.01 12.70
C LYS A 25 11.75 3.92 11.18
N VAL A 26 12.60 3.09 10.57
CA VAL A 26 12.67 2.87 9.13
C VAL A 26 11.73 1.74 8.72
N ALA A 27 10.82 2.02 7.79
CA ALA A 27 9.88 1.04 7.23
C ALA A 27 10.49 0.24 6.06
N ARG A 28 11.34 0.89 5.26
CA ARG A 28 12.02 0.29 4.10
C ARG A 28 13.20 1.15 3.65
N VAL A 29 14.27 0.49 3.21
CA VAL A 29 15.32 1.11 2.39
C VAL A 29 15.23 0.51 0.98
N ASN A 30 15.02 1.35 -0.02
CA ASN A 30 15.05 0.98 -1.42
C ASN A 30 16.35 1.48 -2.05
N MET A 31 17.32 0.57 -2.22
CA MET A 31 18.59 0.85 -2.89
C MET A 31 18.44 0.91 -4.41
N GLU A 32 17.31 0.51 -4.97
CA GLU A 32 17.05 0.42 -6.42
C GLU A 32 16.18 1.57 -6.92
N PHE A 33 15.95 2.61 -6.10
CA PHE A 33 15.15 3.77 -6.51
C PHE A 33 15.65 4.39 -7.83
N ASN A 34 16.96 4.62 -7.92
CA ASN A 34 17.70 4.83 -9.17
C ASN A 34 19.21 4.65 -8.93
N ASP A 35 20.02 4.81 -9.97
CA ASP A 35 21.48 4.62 -9.90
C ASP A 35 22.19 5.64 -8.99
N GLN A 36 21.57 6.80 -8.73
CA GLN A 36 22.20 7.93 -8.05
C GLN A 36 21.76 8.10 -6.59
N ALA A 37 20.64 7.51 -6.19
CA ALA A 37 20.06 7.69 -4.87
C ALA A 37 19.36 6.42 -4.35
N ALA A 38 19.37 6.27 -3.02
CA ALA A 38 18.51 5.33 -2.30
C ALA A 38 17.30 6.08 -1.73
N SER A 39 16.16 5.42 -1.60
CA SER A 39 14.99 5.96 -0.88
C SER A 39 14.85 5.28 0.47
N VAL A 40 14.75 6.07 1.54
CA VAL A 40 14.50 5.59 2.91
C VAL A 40 13.10 6.04 3.32
N TRP A 41 12.26 5.08 3.70
CA TRP A 41 10.89 5.30 4.13
C TRP A 41 10.85 5.28 5.65
N PHE A 42 10.33 6.34 6.25
CA PHE A 42 10.19 6.51 7.69
C PHE A 42 8.73 6.50 8.09
N HIS A 43 8.45 5.86 9.23
CA HIS A 43 7.13 5.93 9.85
C HIS A 43 6.84 7.34 10.35
N VAL A 44 5.61 7.78 10.14
CA VAL A 44 5.06 8.99 10.74
C VAL A 44 4.21 8.58 11.94
N LYS A 45 4.39 9.24 13.07
CA LYS A 45 3.69 8.92 14.32
C LYS A 45 2.19 9.08 14.15
N ASP A 46 1.44 8.10 14.66
CA ASP A 46 -0.03 8.02 14.61
C ASP A 46 -0.64 8.05 13.19
N GLU A 47 0.18 7.86 12.16
CA GLU A 47 -0.21 7.91 10.75
C GLU A 47 0.22 6.64 10.02
N ARG A 48 -0.49 6.30 8.93
CA ARG A 48 -0.15 5.11 8.11
C ARG A 48 0.72 5.44 6.91
N PHE A 49 0.72 6.68 6.42
CA PHE A 49 1.60 7.10 5.34
C PHE A 49 3.04 7.32 5.86
N PHE A 50 3.97 7.54 4.94
CA PHE A 50 5.40 7.62 5.23
C PHE A 50 5.99 8.97 4.84
N ILE A 51 7.11 9.32 5.47
CA ILE A 51 8.06 10.27 4.90
C ILE A 51 9.14 9.48 4.16
N ILE A 52 9.36 9.82 2.90
CA ILE A 52 10.40 9.23 2.06
C ILE A 52 11.52 10.25 1.89
N ILE A 53 12.73 9.90 2.30
CA ILE A 53 13.94 10.70 2.10
C ILE A 53 14.81 9.99 1.06
N ASN A 54 15.15 10.70 0.00
CA ASN A 54 16.11 10.24 -0.99
C ASN A 54 17.51 10.70 -0.59
N VAL A 55 18.45 9.77 -0.52
CA VAL A 55 19.84 9.99 -0.12
C VAL A 55 20.75 9.65 -1.28
N SER A 56 21.68 10.56 -1.62
CA SER A 56 22.66 10.32 -2.67
C SER A 56 23.52 9.11 -2.35
N LYS A 57 23.83 8.29 -3.35
CA LYS A 57 24.81 7.20 -3.25
C LYS A 57 26.26 7.70 -3.44
N LYS A 58 26.46 8.98 -3.75
CA LYS A 58 27.80 9.58 -3.85
C LYS A 58 28.44 9.66 -2.46
N PRO A 59 29.78 9.65 -2.37
CA PRO A 59 30.48 9.87 -1.10
C PRO A 59 29.93 11.11 -0.38
N GLY A 60 29.54 10.94 0.89
CA GLY A 60 28.91 11.98 1.70
C GLY A 60 27.44 11.71 2.04
N ASN A 61 26.74 10.84 1.28
CA ASN A 61 25.36 10.42 1.56
C ASN A 61 24.40 11.58 1.84
N GLU A 62 24.45 12.62 1.01
CA GLU A 62 23.63 13.83 1.20
C GLU A 62 22.15 13.55 0.95
N VAL A 63 21.28 14.16 1.75
CA VAL A 63 19.83 14.16 1.49
C VAL A 63 19.54 15.05 0.29
N CYS A 64 18.95 14.47 -0.76
CA CYS A 64 18.65 15.20 -1.99
C CYS A 64 17.17 15.59 -2.11
N PHE A 65 16.27 14.84 -1.48
CA PHE A 65 14.84 15.07 -1.61
C PHE A 65 14.07 14.47 -0.44
N ALA A 66 12.93 15.07 -0.11
CA ALA A 66 11.99 14.51 0.86
C ALA A 66 10.55 14.72 0.37
N ARG A 67 9.73 13.67 0.50
CA ARG A 67 8.31 13.67 0.09
C ARG A 67 7.49 12.80 1.03
N THR A 68 6.18 12.97 1.01
CA THR A 68 5.25 11.99 1.60
C THR A 68 5.06 10.81 0.64
N GLY A 69 4.93 9.61 1.18
CA GLY A 69 4.62 8.38 0.45
C GLY A 69 3.35 7.73 0.99
N SER A 70 2.43 7.31 0.11
CA SER A 70 1.26 6.56 0.55
C SER A 70 1.64 5.19 1.12
N ALA A 71 0.92 4.73 2.13
CA ALA A 71 0.91 3.32 2.49
C ALA A 71 -0.02 2.56 1.55
N ASN A 72 0.50 1.48 0.96
CA ASN A 72 -0.24 0.69 -0.03
C ASN A 72 -0.38 -0.75 0.44
N ARG A 73 -1.62 -1.20 0.58
CA ARG A 73 -1.96 -2.63 0.65
C ARG A 73 -2.55 -3.04 -0.68
N VAL A 74 -2.07 -4.14 -1.22
CA VAL A 74 -2.53 -4.72 -2.49
C VAL A 74 -2.63 -6.21 -2.29
N TYR A 75 -3.81 -6.76 -2.53
CA TYR A 75 -4.07 -8.17 -2.29
C TYR A 75 -5.19 -8.70 -3.17
N LEU A 76 -5.11 -9.99 -3.48
CA LEU A 76 -6.23 -10.71 -4.08
C LEU A 76 -7.28 -10.95 -3.00
N THR A 77 -8.55 -10.75 -3.32
CA THR A 77 -9.66 -11.06 -2.42
C THR A 77 -10.80 -11.73 -3.15
N ALA A 78 -11.50 -12.62 -2.45
CA ALA A 78 -12.76 -13.20 -2.90
C ALA A 78 -13.75 -13.18 -1.73
N ILE A 79 -15.01 -12.83 -2.01
CA ILE A 79 -16.08 -12.75 -1.02
C ILE A 79 -17.21 -13.71 -1.37
N SER A 80 -17.90 -14.26 -0.37
CA SER A 80 -19.05 -15.12 -0.58
C SER A 80 -20.09 -14.96 0.52
N GLU A 81 -21.36 -14.96 0.13
CA GLU A 81 -22.50 -15.05 1.06
C GLU A 81 -22.92 -16.51 1.31
N GLN A 82 -22.33 -17.47 0.60
CA GLN A 82 -22.72 -18.89 0.65
C GLN A 82 -21.67 -19.79 1.32
N TYR A 83 -20.38 -19.48 1.15
CA TYR A 83 -19.28 -20.29 1.66
C TYR A 83 -18.66 -19.66 2.90
N THR A 84 -18.19 -20.48 3.83
CA THR A 84 -17.35 -20.09 4.98
C THR A 84 -15.90 -19.82 4.57
N TYR A 85 -15.10 -19.21 5.45
CA TYR A 85 -13.67 -19.01 5.22
C TYR A 85 -12.94 -20.30 4.81
N ASP A 86 -13.15 -21.41 5.54
CA ASP A 86 -12.46 -22.67 5.25
C ASP A 86 -12.87 -23.28 3.91
N GLN A 87 -14.15 -23.16 3.54
CA GLN A 87 -14.64 -23.62 2.24
C GLN A 87 -14.06 -22.78 1.09
N LEU A 88 -13.90 -21.47 1.29
CA LEU A 88 -13.23 -20.58 0.34
C LEU A 88 -11.74 -20.90 0.25
N ALA A 89 -11.06 -21.08 1.38
CA ALA A 89 -9.62 -21.35 1.43
C ALA A 89 -9.25 -22.65 0.69
N ARG A 90 -10.11 -23.67 0.72
CA ARG A 90 -9.91 -24.93 -0.02
C ARG A 90 -9.99 -24.81 -1.54
N ARG A 91 -10.48 -23.69 -2.06
CA ARG A 91 -10.60 -23.44 -3.52
C ARG A 91 -9.33 -22.87 -4.14
N THR A 92 -8.33 -22.59 -3.32
CA THR A 92 -7.04 -22.07 -3.75
C THR A 92 -5.92 -22.76 -2.97
N THR A 93 -4.74 -22.83 -3.56
CA THR A 93 -3.53 -23.29 -2.89
C THR A 93 -2.60 -22.13 -2.53
N LEU A 94 -3.07 -20.89 -2.67
CA LEU A 94 -2.35 -19.70 -2.21
C LEU A 94 -2.17 -19.72 -0.68
N SER A 95 -1.03 -19.26 -0.21
CA SER A 95 -0.69 -19.19 1.20
C SER A 95 0.38 -18.11 1.46
N PRO A 96 0.28 -17.32 2.54
CA PRO A 96 -0.75 -17.39 3.59
C PRO A 96 -2.06 -16.71 3.19
N LEU A 97 -3.19 -17.24 3.68
CA LEU A 97 -4.50 -16.62 3.57
C LEU A 97 -4.92 -15.96 4.88
N THR A 98 -5.66 -14.86 4.76
CA THR A 98 -6.34 -14.19 5.86
C THR A 98 -7.80 -13.98 5.49
N GLY A 99 -8.68 -13.72 6.46
CA GLY A 99 -10.09 -13.57 6.15
C GLY A 99 -11.01 -13.67 7.35
N TRP A 100 -12.27 -13.94 7.07
CA TRP A 100 -13.32 -14.20 8.06
C TRP A 100 -14.46 -14.98 7.42
N SER A 101 -15.30 -15.59 8.26
CA SER A 101 -16.57 -16.19 7.85
C SER A 101 -17.73 -15.22 8.06
N MET A 102 -18.81 -15.42 7.31
CA MET A 102 -20.10 -14.82 7.61
C MET A 102 -20.54 -15.18 9.03
N GLY A 103 -21.07 -14.20 9.76
CA GLY A 103 -21.44 -14.33 11.17
C GLY A 103 -20.33 -13.98 12.16
N ASP A 104 -19.07 -13.95 11.73
CA ASP A 104 -17.96 -13.56 12.60
C ASP A 104 -18.12 -12.11 13.07
N GLY A 105 -17.69 -11.83 14.31
CA GLY A 105 -17.60 -10.47 14.82
C GLY A 105 -16.49 -9.68 14.11
N ASN A 106 -16.72 -8.39 13.86
CA ASN A 106 -15.62 -7.51 13.47
C ASN A 106 -14.64 -7.30 14.64
N LYS A 107 -13.42 -6.83 14.35
CA LYS A 107 -12.38 -6.59 15.38
C LYS A 107 -12.82 -5.66 16.51
N ALA A 108 -13.81 -4.79 16.26
CA ALA A 108 -14.37 -3.88 17.25
C ALA A 108 -15.51 -4.49 18.08
N GLY A 109 -15.96 -5.71 17.76
CA GLY A 109 -17.10 -6.39 18.39
C GLY A 109 -18.47 -5.75 18.13
N LYS A 110 -18.55 -4.71 17.28
CA LYS A 110 -19.75 -3.88 17.11
C LYS A 110 -20.67 -4.34 15.98
N CYS A 111 -20.18 -5.20 15.08
CA CYS A 111 -20.93 -5.62 13.91
C CYS A 111 -20.55 -7.03 13.49
N VAL A 112 -21.53 -7.79 13.00
CA VAL A 112 -21.32 -9.12 12.41
C VAL A 112 -21.04 -9.00 10.92
N ARG A 113 -20.17 -9.87 10.41
CA ARG A 113 -19.84 -9.94 8.98
C ARG A 113 -20.99 -10.58 8.21
N LYS A 114 -21.47 -9.91 7.15
CA LYS A 114 -22.57 -10.39 6.29
C LYS A 114 -22.12 -11.35 5.17
N PHE A 115 -20.82 -11.51 5.01
CA PHE A 115 -20.21 -12.35 4.00
C PHE A 115 -18.89 -12.90 4.54
N SER A 116 -18.46 -14.04 4.03
CA SER A 116 -17.12 -14.57 4.23
C SER A 116 -16.16 -13.98 3.22
N ARG A 117 -14.88 -13.91 3.58
CA ARG A 117 -13.83 -13.38 2.73
C ARG A 117 -12.55 -14.15 2.93
N ILE A 118 -11.82 -14.38 1.84
CA ILE A 118 -10.40 -14.72 1.87
C ILE A 118 -9.59 -13.60 1.22
N SER A 119 -8.35 -13.42 1.66
CA SER A 119 -7.41 -12.46 1.10
C SER A 119 -6.00 -13.02 1.11
N TYR A 120 -5.30 -12.80 0.00
CA TYR A 120 -3.93 -13.20 -0.22
C TYR A 120 -3.06 -11.96 -0.44
N GLU A 121 -2.20 -11.65 0.55
CA GLU A 121 -1.31 -10.48 0.57
C GLU A 121 0.13 -10.95 0.85
N PRO A 122 0.87 -11.42 -0.17
CA PRO A 122 2.23 -11.95 0.04
C PRO A 122 3.22 -10.86 0.47
N LEU A 123 3.02 -9.63 0.01
CA LEU A 123 3.83 -8.48 0.37
C LEU A 123 3.06 -7.59 1.36
N THR A 124 3.21 -7.87 2.65
CA THR A 124 2.50 -7.16 3.73
C THR A 124 3.12 -5.80 4.09
N ASN A 125 4.38 -5.55 3.73
CA ASN A 125 5.01 -4.25 3.95
C ASN A 125 4.30 -3.17 3.11
N GLU A 126 3.80 -2.13 3.75
CA GLU A 126 3.04 -1.04 3.13
C GLU A 126 3.93 0.05 2.49
N ALA A 127 5.23 0.07 2.82
CA ALA A 127 6.22 1.04 2.35
C ALA A 127 6.74 0.73 0.95
N TYR A 128 5.83 0.58 -0.01
CA TYR A 128 6.13 0.34 -1.41
C TYR A 128 5.29 1.28 -2.27
N GLU A 129 5.82 1.63 -3.44
CA GLU A 129 5.03 2.31 -4.45
C GLU A 129 3.90 1.38 -4.93
N LEU A 130 2.72 1.94 -5.20
CA LEU A 130 1.53 1.15 -5.49
C LEU A 130 1.72 0.22 -6.72
N GLU A 131 2.27 0.78 -7.79
CA GLU A 131 2.52 0.07 -9.04
C GLU A 131 3.54 -1.07 -8.87
N GLU A 132 4.51 -0.91 -7.97
CA GLU A 132 5.49 -1.95 -7.62
C GLU A 132 4.80 -3.15 -6.96
N LYS A 133 3.95 -2.90 -5.94
CA LYS A 133 3.20 -3.98 -5.25
C LYS A 133 2.21 -4.66 -6.18
N LEU A 134 1.46 -3.87 -6.96
CA LEU A 134 0.44 -4.38 -7.86
C LEU A 134 1.04 -5.29 -8.92
N LEU A 135 2.09 -4.82 -9.61
CA LEU A 135 2.73 -5.64 -10.63
C LEU A 135 3.37 -6.91 -10.05
N SER A 136 3.99 -6.81 -8.86
CA SER A 136 4.55 -7.97 -8.17
C SER A 136 3.48 -9.03 -7.84
N LEU A 137 2.33 -8.61 -7.32
CA LEU A 137 1.22 -9.51 -7.05
C LEU A 137 0.67 -10.13 -8.33
N LEU A 138 0.42 -9.33 -9.37
CA LEU A 138 -0.15 -9.82 -10.62
C LEU A 138 0.77 -10.82 -11.32
N ARG A 139 2.08 -10.56 -11.38
CA ARG A 139 3.04 -11.53 -11.92
C ARG A 139 3.06 -12.83 -11.12
N HIS A 140 3.01 -12.75 -9.79
CA HIS A 140 2.92 -13.94 -8.95
C HIS A 140 1.66 -14.76 -9.21
N LEU A 141 0.51 -14.10 -9.41
CA LEU A 141 -0.75 -14.77 -9.75
C LEU A 141 -0.73 -15.35 -11.17
N ASP A 142 -0.07 -14.68 -12.12
CA ASP A 142 0.13 -15.13 -13.50
C ASP A 142 0.98 -16.40 -13.59
N ASP A 143 2.08 -16.43 -12.85
CA ASP A 143 2.96 -17.61 -12.74
C ASP A 143 2.25 -18.81 -12.07
N HIS A 144 1.12 -18.56 -11.39
CA HIS A 144 0.41 -19.52 -10.54
C HIS A 144 -1.11 -19.52 -10.79
N ARG A 145 -1.52 -19.37 -12.05
CA ARG A 145 -2.94 -19.31 -12.46
C ARG A 145 -3.75 -20.49 -11.95
N GLU A 146 -3.16 -21.69 -11.92
CA GLU A 146 -3.80 -22.90 -11.42
C GLU A 146 -4.20 -22.78 -9.95
N LYS A 147 -3.46 -21.99 -9.15
CA LYS A 147 -3.76 -21.80 -7.72
C LYS A 147 -4.99 -20.95 -7.48
N ILE A 148 -5.40 -20.12 -8.44
CA ILE A 148 -6.59 -19.26 -8.33
C ILE A 148 -7.77 -19.75 -9.16
N ALA A 149 -7.58 -20.74 -10.02
CA ALA A 149 -8.62 -21.24 -10.93
C ALA A 149 -9.92 -21.62 -10.19
N GLY A 150 -9.82 -22.34 -9.07
CA GLY A 150 -10.99 -22.78 -8.29
C GLY A 150 -11.78 -21.67 -7.61
N LEU A 151 -11.25 -20.43 -7.58
CA LEU A 151 -11.99 -19.25 -7.12
C LEU A 151 -13.02 -18.81 -8.15
N PHE A 152 -12.71 -18.91 -9.44
CA PHE A 152 -13.58 -18.43 -10.52
C PHE A 152 -14.81 -19.30 -10.77
N ASP A 153 -14.81 -20.55 -10.31
CA ASP A 153 -15.93 -21.48 -10.51
C ASP A 153 -17.23 -20.99 -9.84
N VAL A 154 -17.10 -20.15 -8.81
CA VAL A 154 -18.19 -19.80 -7.90
C VAL A 154 -18.15 -18.36 -7.40
N LEU A 155 -17.09 -17.60 -7.70
CA LEU A 155 -16.86 -16.25 -7.18
C LEU A 155 -16.27 -15.35 -8.27
N GLU A 156 -16.31 -14.06 -8.00
CA GLU A 156 -15.64 -13.01 -8.77
C GLU A 156 -14.46 -12.49 -7.93
N PRO A 157 -13.28 -13.13 -8.01
CA PRO A 157 -12.11 -12.66 -7.30
C PRO A 157 -11.62 -11.34 -7.91
N ARG A 158 -11.10 -10.46 -7.07
CA ARG A 158 -10.61 -9.14 -7.48
C ARG A 158 -9.34 -8.75 -6.76
N ILE A 159 -8.59 -7.83 -7.33
CA ILE A 159 -7.53 -7.12 -6.64
C ILE A 159 -8.15 -5.99 -5.84
N GLN A 160 -7.86 -5.94 -4.54
CA GLN A 160 -8.20 -4.83 -3.68
C GLN A 160 -6.94 -4.02 -3.37
N ILE A 161 -7.05 -2.71 -3.57
CA ILE A 161 -6.08 -1.72 -3.13
C ILE A 161 -6.66 -0.97 -1.95
N CYS A 162 -5.89 -0.87 -0.86
CA CYS A 162 -6.17 0.07 0.23
C CYS A 162 -4.98 1.03 0.31
N ARG A 163 -5.23 2.30 -0.04
CA ARG A 163 -4.21 3.34 -0.12
C ARG A 163 -4.44 4.37 0.97
N HIS A 164 -3.49 4.53 1.88
CA HIS A 164 -3.48 5.59 2.89
C HIS A 164 -2.58 6.72 2.43
N GLN A 165 -3.17 7.89 2.21
CA GLN A 165 -2.52 9.04 1.60
C GLN A 165 -2.60 10.26 2.53
N TYR A 166 -1.50 11.01 2.58
CA TYR A 166 -1.46 12.28 3.28
C TYR A 166 -2.40 13.30 2.62
N VAL A 167 -3.08 14.12 3.43
CA VAL A 167 -4.14 15.04 3.01
C VAL A 167 -3.73 16.04 1.93
N ASP A 168 -2.50 16.55 1.96
CA ASP A 168 -1.98 17.43 0.90
C ASP A 168 -1.09 16.69 -0.10
N GLY A 169 -0.98 15.37 0.03
CA GLY A 169 -0.45 14.55 -1.04
C GLY A 169 -1.48 14.48 -2.16
N ASN A 170 -1.08 14.73 -3.40
CA ASN A 170 -1.95 14.51 -4.58
C ASN A 170 -1.25 13.66 -5.64
N ALA A 171 -0.71 12.52 -5.23
CA ALA A 171 -0.15 11.58 -6.20
C ALA A 171 -1.30 10.81 -6.85
N GLY A 172 -1.53 11.02 -8.15
CA GLY A 172 -2.42 10.18 -8.94
C GLY A 172 -1.96 8.72 -8.98
N MET A 173 -2.78 7.85 -9.57
CA MET A 173 -2.41 6.46 -9.82
C MET A 173 -2.04 6.28 -11.27
N HIS A 174 -0.84 5.77 -11.53
CA HIS A 174 -0.42 5.36 -12.86
C HIS A 174 -0.37 3.83 -12.93
N LEU A 175 -1.12 3.26 -13.87
CA LEU A 175 -1.04 1.84 -14.19
C LEU A 175 -0.33 1.70 -15.54
N ARG A 176 0.76 0.93 -15.57
CA ARG A 176 1.44 0.64 -16.83
C ARG A 176 0.60 -0.30 -17.68
N ARG A 177 0.86 -0.31 -18.99
CA ARG A 177 0.20 -1.23 -19.93
C ARG A 177 0.28 -2.69 -19.46
N GLU A 178 1.47 -3.13 -19.05
CA GLU A 178 1.69 -4.49 -18.53
C GLU A 178 0.74 -4.84 -17.37
N THR A 179 0.55 -3.90 -16.43
CA THR A 179 -0.36 -4.08 -15.28
C THR A 179 -1.80 -4.27 -15.73
N ILE A 180 -2.25 -3.50 -16.72
CA ILE A 180 -3.60 -3.61 -17.31
C ILE A 180 -3.76 -4.94 -18.06
N ASP A 181 -2.74 -5.33 -18.84
CA ASP A 181 -2.74 -6.58 -19.60
C ASP A 181 -2.80 -7.80 -18.66
N LEU A 182 -2.04 -7.78 -17.56
CA LEU A 182 -2.06 -8.84 -16.56
C LEU A 182 -3.42 -8.93 -15.85
N LEU A 183 -3.99 -7.80 -15.40
CA LEU A 183 -5.35 -7.77 -14.81
C LEU A 183 -6.38 -8.40 -15.75
N SER A 184 -6.38 -7.97 -17.02
CA SER A 184 -7.29 -8.46 -18.05
C SER A 184 -7.10 -9.96 -18.30
N SER A 185 -5.85 -10.41 -18.47
CA SER A 185 -5.55 -11.82 -18.74
C SER A 185 -5.90 -12.74 -17.56
N LEU A 186 -5.83 -12.23 -16.33
CA LEU A 186 -6.22 -12.95 -15.11
C LEU A 186 -7.73 -12.86 -14.85
N LYS A 187 -8.47 -12.03 -15.62
CA LYS A 187 -9.91 -11.78 -15.45
C LYS A 187 -10.25 -11.25 -14.04
N LEU A 188 -9.37 -10.40 -13.50
CA LEU A 188 -9.53 -9.83 -12.16
C LEU A 188 -10.05 -8.40 -12.26
N ASP A 189 -11.06 -8.10 -11.44
CA ASP A 189 -11.47 -6.71 -11.21
C ASP A 189 -10.45 -5.97 -10.33
N LEU A 190 -10.53 -4.64 -10.35
CA LEU A 190 -9.73 -3.76 -9.50
C LEU A 190 -10.65 -2.89 -8.65
N ASP A 191 -10.54 -3.03 -7.33
CA ASP A 191 -11.27 -2.25 -6.32
C ASP A 191 -10.28 -1.39 -5.53
N ILE A 192 -10.54 -0.09 -5.39
CA ILE A 192 -9.60 0.88 -4.84
C ILE A 192 -10.27 1.69 -3.74
N ASP A 193 -9.83 1.47 -2.51
CA ASP A 193 -10.16 2.32 -1.37
C ASP A 193 -9.02 3.31 -1.13
N THR A 194 -9.32 4.61 -1.16
CA THR A 194 -8.37 5.66 -0.77
C THR A 194 -8.81 6.29 0.54
N TYR A 195 -7.90 6.30 1.51
CA TYR A 195 -8.05 6.88 2.83
C TYR A 195 -7.15 8.10 2.92
N ILE A 196 -7.75 9.28 3.09
CA ILE A 196 -7.02 10.54 3.20
C ILE A 196 -6.88 10.88 4.69
N THR A 197 -5.64 11.01 5.18
CA THR A 197 -5.32 11.25 6.60
C THR A 197 -4.22 12.30 6.77
N GLY A 198 -3.91 12.67 8.01
CA GLY A 198 -2.91 13.70 8.31
C GLY A 198 -3.50 15.08 8.59
N LYS A 199 -2.68 15.90 9.25
CA LYS A 199 -2.96 17.32 9.46
C LYS A 199 -2.61 18.08 8.19
N PRO A 200 -3.48 18.95 7.64
CA PRO A 200 -3.13 19.76 6.48
C PRO A 200 -1.93 20.68 6.73
N LEU A 201 -1.19 20.98 5.68
CA LEU A 201 -0.19 22.03 5.68
C LEU A 201 -0.90 23.35 5.92
N VAL A 202 -0.42 24.13 6.88
CA VAL A 202 -0.95 25.47 7.14
C VAL A 202 -0.55 26.38 5.98
N ASP A 203 -1.49 27.19 5.47
CA ASP A 203 -1.18 28.19 4.46
C ASP A 203 -0.09 29.12 5.00
N SER A 204 1.05 29.15 4.30
CA SER A 204 1.99 30.25 4.45
C SER A 204 1.36 31.45 3.73
N PRO A 205 1.32 32.65 4.34
CA PRO A 205 0.80 33.86 3.70
C PRO A 205 1.53 34.27 2.40
N GLU A 206 2.55 33.52 1.97
CA GLU A 206 3.29 33.74 0.72
C GLU A 206 2.73 32.98 -0.50
N ARG A 207 1.52 32.39 -0.42
CA ARG A 207 0.86 31.76 -1.57
C ARG A 207 0.07 32.79 -2.40
N ASP A 208 0.77 33.78 -2.95
CA ASP A 208 0.27 34.53 -4.10
C ASP A 208 0.81 33.83 -5.36
N PHE A 209 -0.10 33.17 -6.08
CA PHE A 209 0.16 32.56 -7.40
C PHE A 209 0.20 33.63 -8.50
#